data_AF-A0AAE1GW05-F1
#
_entry.id   AF-A0AAE1GW05-F1
#
_cell.length_a   1.000
_cell.length_b   1.000
_cell.length_c   1.000
_cell.angle_alpha   90.00
_cell.angle_beta   90.00
_cell.angle_gamma   90.00
#
_symmetry.space_group_name_H-M   'P 1'
#
loop_
_entity.id
_entity.type
_entity.pdbx_description
1 polymer ?
#
loop_
_entity_poly.entity_id
_entity_poly.type
_entity_poly.pdbx_seq_one_letter_code
_entity_poly.pdbx_strand_id
1 'polypeptide(L)'
;MAPLMDMKRSERAKNEADSPNKRKTKKQRAFSTQCVGRYKRVQVCNEQDCPTDNRDLRALQCEAYNKKNFSGHFYDWEPFLSAPDPCQLNCRARGFRFYATLNQTVVDGTPCRPQPQRPELGGEPGGGALWLCVTGICQ
;
A
#
# COMPACT_ATOMS: atom_id res chain seq x y z
N MET A 1 -29.08 59.28 -6.44
CA MET A 1 -28.28 60.44 -5.95
C MET A 1 -28.59 60.63 -4.47
N ALA A 2 -27.57 60.56 -3.61
CA ALA A 2 -27.72 60.87 -2.18
C ALA A 2 -27.89 62.39 -1.95
N PRO A 3 -28.31 62.81 -0.75
CA PRO A 3 -27.31 63.49 0.08
C PRO A 3 -27.38 63.19 1.60
N LEU A 4 -26.19 63.29 2.20
CA LEU A 4 -25.83 63.44 3.61
C LEU A 4 -26.01 64.91 4.06
N MET A 5 -26.20 65.17 5.36
CA MET A 5 -25.48 66.16 6.21
C MET A 5 -25.94 65.95 7.67
N ASP A 6 -25.14 65.47 8.62
CA ASP A 6 -24.06 66.14 9.41
C ASP A 6 -24.51 67.15 10.47
N MET A 7 -24.39 66.77 11.76
CA MET A 7 -24.14 67.68 12.89
C MET A 7 -23.30 67.01 14.00
N LYS A 8 -21.97 67.30 13.95
CA LYS A 8 -21.06 67.78 15.02
C LYS A 8 -21.34 67.31 16.48
N ARG A 9 -20.34 66.92 17.29
CA ARG A 9 -19.19 67.76 17.69
C ARG A 9 -18.15 66.97 18.54
N SER A 10 -16.87 67.17 18.21
CA SER A 10 -15.64 67.34 19.05
C SER A 10 -15.76 67.05 20.57
N GLU A 11 -14.83 66.35 21.22
CA GLU A 11 -13.58 66.95 21.73
C GLU A 11 -12.40 65.99 22.01
N ARG A 12 -11.22 66.62 22.12
CA ARG A 12 -9.84 66.11 22.09
C ARG A 12 -9.31 65.57 23.42
N ALA A 13 -8.32 64.67 23.25
CA ALA A 13 -6.99 64.64 23.89
C ALA A 13 -6.75 64.00 25.28
N LYS A 14 -5.83 63.02 25.20
CA LYS A 14 -4.69 62.69 26.09
C LYS A 14 -5.05 62.12 27.48
N ASN A 15 -4.59 60.90 27.75
CA ASN A 15 -3.40 60.71 28.57
C ASN A 15 -2.80 59.30 28.39
N GLU A 16 -1.50 59.29 28.16
CA GLU A 16 -0.57 58.17 28.17
C GLU A 16 -0.41 57.67 29.61
N ALA A 17 -0.66 56.39 29.86
CA ALA A 17 -0.12 55.69 31.02
C ALA A 17 -0.07 54.18 30.75
N ASP A 18 1.14 53.73 30.36
CA ASP A 18 1.79 52.53 30.86
C ASP A 18 1.07 51.17 30.72
N SER A 19 1.39 50.43 29.65
CA SER A 19 1.70 48.99 29.83
C SER A 19 2.43 48.40 28.62
N PRO A 20 3.76 48.21 28.66
CA PRO A 20 4.49 47.52 27.61
C PRO A 20 4.44 46.01 27.86
N ASN A 21 3.32 45.36 27.53
CA ASN A 21 3.31 43.90 27.39
C ASN A 21 2.49 43.43 26.19
N LYS A 22 2.78 43.98 25.01
CA LYS A 22 2.45 43.30 23.74
C LYS A 22 3.37 42.09 23.60
N ARG A 23 3.02 40.98 24.25
CA ARG A 23 3.56 39.66 23.92
C ARG A 23 3.25 39.41 22.45
N LYS A 24 4.22 39.67 21.59
CA LYS A 24 4.23 39.20 20.20
C LYS A 24 3.98 37.69 20.29
N THR A 25 2.78 37.25 19.95
CA THR A 25 2.50 35.83 19.76
C THR A 25 3.36 35.39 18.59
N LYS A 26 4.55 34.89 18.91
CA LYS A 26 5.46 34.26 17.97
C LYS A 26 4.63 33.20 17.27
N LYS A 27 4.26 33.41 16.00
CA LYS A 27 3.56 32.42 15.18
C LYS A 27 4.47 31.19 15.16
N GLN A 28 4.19 30.25 16.07
CA GLN A 28 4.98 29.04 16.21
C GLN A 28 4.86 28.32 14.87
N ARG A 29 6.00 28.08 14.21
CA ARG A 29 6.03 27.19 13.04
C ARG A 29 5.46 25.86 13.52
N ALA A 30 4.35 25.44 12.93
CA ALA A 30 3.78 24.13 13.18
C ALA A 30 4.87 23.10 12.88
N PHE A 31 5.31 22.38 13.91
CA PHE A 31 6.20 21.23 13.74
C PHE A 31 5.38 20.16 13.02
N SER A 32 5.82 19.71 11.85
CA SER A 32 5.21 18.55 11.21
C SER A 32 5.35 17.37 12.18
N THR A 33 4.23 16.78 12.58
CA THR A 33 4.16 15.63 13.49
C THR A 33 4.40 14.30 12.78
N GLN A 34 4.86 14.32 11.52
CA GLN A 34 5.03 13.10 10.75
C GLN A 34 6.37 12.43 11.04
N CYS A 35 6.31 11.15 11.41
CA CYS A 35 7.49 10.33 11.67
C CYS A 35 8.37 10.20 10.41
N VAL A 36 9.68 10.38 10.57
CA VAL A 36 10.66 10.19 9.49
C VAL A 36 11.25 8.78 9.60
N GLY A 37 11.09 7.98 8.56
CA GLY A 37 11.66 6.63 8.49
C GLY A 37 10.75 5.61 7.80
N ARG A 38 11.20 4.35 7.73
CA ARG A 38 10.36 3.23 7.29
C ARG A 38 9.32 2.92 8.37
N TYR A 39 8.04 2.90 8.01
CA TYR A 39 6.96 2.57 8.94
C TYR A 39 6.80 1.06 9.18
N LYS A 40 7.33 0.23 8.27
CA LYS A 40 7.27 -1.24 8.34
C LYS A 40 8.61 -1.85 7.91
N ARG A 41 9.00 -2.94 8.57
CA ARG A 41 10.09 -3.83 8.16
C ARG A 41 9.54 -5.24 8.10
N VAL A 42 10.02 -6.01 7.12
CA VAL A 42 9.61 -7.39 6.89
C VAL A 42 10.89 -8.20 6.86
N GLN A 43 10.85 -9.35 7.52
CA GLN A 43 11.96 -10.29 7.56
C GLN A 43 11.40 -11.68 7.29
N VAL A 44 12.12 -12.48 6.50
CA VAL A 44 11.80 -13.87 6.27
C VAL A 44 11.99 -14.64 7.58
N CYS A 45 11.09 -15.58 7.83
CA CYS A 45 11.17 -16.50 8.96
C CYS A 45 10.98 -17.93 8.45
N ASN A 46 11.36 -18.91 9.28
CA ASN A 46 11.27 -20.33 8.92
C ASN A 46 12.05 -20.66 7.63
N GLU A 47 13.29 -20.17 7.53
CA GLU A 47 14.15 -20.34 6.36
C GLU A 47 14.67 -21.78 6.18
N GLN A 48 14.43 -22.67 7.13
CA GLN A 48 14.70 -24.09 6.94
C GLN A 48 13.87 -24.65 5.78
N ASP A 49 14.48 -25.54 5.00
CA ASP A 49 13.77 -26.26 3.95
C ASP A 49 12.55 -26.98 4.53
N CYS A 50 11.44 -26.90 3.79
CA CYS A 50 10.26 -27.67 4.14
C CYS A 50 10.55 -29.17 3.87
N PRO A 51 9.89 -30.10 4.58
CA PRO A 51 10.01 -31.53 4.33
C PRO A 51 9.78 -31.87 2.85
N THR A 52 10.34 -32.98 2.35
CA THR A 52 10.37 -33.35 0.92
C THR A 52 9.00 -33.38 0.23
N ASP A 53 7.89 -33.48 0.97
CA ASP A 53 6.51 -33.37 0.47
C ASP A 53 5.99 -31.92 0.43
N ASN A 54 6.88 -30.93 0.30
CA ASN A 54 6.44 -29.54 0.27
C ASN A 54 5.76 -29.21 -1.06
N ARG A 55 4.44 -29.13 -1.01
CA ARG A 55 3.61 -28.72 -2.13
C ARG A 55 3.75 -27.21 -2.33
N ASP A 56 3.71 -26.76 -3.59
CA ASP A 56 3.75 -25.33 -3.92
C ASP A 56 2.66 -24.57 -3.12
N LEU A 57 3.09 -23.60 -2.32
CA LEU A 57 2.19 -22.78 -1.47
C LEU A 57 1.08 -22.12 -2.28
N ARG A 58 1.36 -21.72 -3.52
CA ARG A 58 0.35 -21.12 -4.39
C ARG A 58 -0.63 -22.16 -4.91
N ALA A 59 -0.16 -23.37 -5.21
CA ALA A 59 -1.02 -24.49 -5.61
C ALA A 59 -1.98 -24.89 -4.49
N LEU A 60 -1.49 -24.98 -3.24
CA LEU A 60 -2.34 -25.24 -2.07
C LEU A 60 -3.45 -24.19 -1.91
N GLN A 61 -3.13 -22.92 -2.14
CA GLN A 61 -4.11 -21.83 -2.08
C GLN A 61 -5.16 -21.93 -3.20
N CYS A 62 -4.78 -22.30 -4.43
CA CYS A 62 -5.74 -22.57 -5.50
C CYS A 62 -6.63 -23.78 -5.18
N GLU A 63 -6.05 -24.89 -4.71
CA GLU A 63 -6.78 -26.13 -4.40
C GLU A 63 -7.81 -25.96 -3.28
N ALA A 64 -7.59 -25.01 -2.37
CA ALA A 64 -8.56 -24.63 -1.35
C ALA A 64 -9.90 -24.14 -1.94
N TYR A 65 -9.94 -23.81 -3.25
CA TYR A 65 -11.15 -23.44 -3.98
C TYR A 65 -11.78 -24.57 -4.78
N ASN A 66 -11.19 -25.77 -4.87
CA ASN A 66 -11.76 -26.87 -5.67
C ASN A 66 -13.13 -27.32 -5.16
N LYS A 67 -13.35 -27.20 -3.85
CA LYS A 67 -14.62 -27.53 -3.18
C LYS A 67 -15.58 -26.34 -3.06
N LYS A 68 -15.25 -25.20 -3.70
CA LYS A 68 -16.09 -23.99 -3.69
C LYS A 68 -16.77 -23.83 -5.03
N ASN A 69 -18.06 -23.54 -4.99
CA ASN A 69 -18.84 -23.26 -6.19
C ASN A 69 -18.34 -21.95 -6.83
N PHE A 70 -17.97 -22.00 -8.11
CA PHE A 70 -17.58 -20.85 -8.92
C PHE A 70 -18.50 -20.80 -10.14
N SER A 71 -19.37 -19.78 -10.17
CA SER A 71 -20.34 -19.59 -11.26
C SER A 71 -21.21 -20.82 -11.56
N GLY A 72 -21.61 -21.57 -10.52
CA GLY A 72 -22.48 -22.75 -10.64
C GLY A 72 -21.75 -24.08 -10.88
N HIS A 73 -20.41 -24.08 -10.95
CA HIS A 73 -19.60 -25.28 -11.16
C HIS A 73 -18.45 -25.39 -10.15
N PHE A 74 -17.90 -26.60 -10.04
CA PHE A 74 -16.67 -26.88 -9.32
C PHE A 74 -15.56 -27.16 -10.32
N TYR A 75 -14.37 -26.63 -10.05
CA TYR A 75 -13.21 -26.77 -10.91
C TYR A 75 -12.01 -27.23 -10.11
N ASP A 76 -11.14 -28.01 -10.73
CA ASP A 76 -9.80 -28.24 -10.20
C ASP A 76 -8.93 -27.05 -10.58
N TRP A 77 -8.54 -26.25 -9.60
CA TRP A 77 -7.75 -25.04 -9.80
C TRP A 77 -6.26 -25.32 -9.72
N GLU A 78 -5.49 -24.69 -10.59
CA GLU A 78 -4.03 -24.71 -10.57
C GLU A 78 -3.46 -23.30 -10.77
N PRO A 79 -2.25 -22.99 -10.26
CA PRO A 79 -1.71 -21.63 -10.32
C PRO A 79 -1.55 -21.10 -11.75
N PHE A 80 -1.91 -19.83 -11.95
CA PHE A 80 -1.65 -19.09 -13.19
C PHE A 80 -0.65 -17.96 -12.93
N LEU A 81 0.61 -18.19 -13.26
CA LEU A 81 1.73 -17.29 -12.94
C LEU A 81 1.93 -16.14 -13.94
N SER A 82 1.28 -16.20 -15.10
CA SER A 82 1.43 -15.20 -16.18
C SER A 82 0.47 -14.01 -16.07
N ALA A 83 -0.28 -13.91 -14.96
CA ALA A 83 -1.16 -12.77 -14.72
C ALA A 83 -0.35 -11.47 -14.45
N PRO A 84 -0.92 -10.28 -14.75
CA PRO A 84 -0.29 -8.99 -14.49
C PRO A 84 0.12 -8.79 -13.02
N ASP A 85 -0.75 -9.18 -12.09
CA ASP A 85 -0.54 -9.03 -10.65
C ASP A 85 -0.08 -10.36 -10.03
N PRO A 86 1.25 -10.56 -9.82
CA PRO A 86 1.78 -11.85 -9.40
C PRO A 86 1.42 -12.21 -7.96
N CYS A 87 0.94 -11.27 -7.15
CA CYS A 87 0.55 -11.50 -5.75
C CYS A 87 -0.96 -11.57 -5.52
N GLN A 88 -1.76 -11.50 -6.58
CA GLN A 88 -3.14 -11.96 -6.56
C GLN A 88 -3.20 -13.48 -6.74
N LEU A 89 -4.22 -14.13 -6.17
CA LEU A 89 -4.43 -15.56 -6.34
C LEU A 89 -5.12 -15.84 -7.67
N ASN A 90 -4.33 -15.79 -8.75
CA ASN A 90 -4.75 -16.13 -10.09
C ASN A 90 -4.62 -17.64 -10.32
N CYS A 91 -5.73 -18.31 -10.63
CA CYS A 91 -5.78 -19.75 -10.85
C CYS A 91 -6.47 -20.08 -12.18
N ARG A 92 -5.91 -21.00 -12.96
CA ARG A 92 -6.56 -21.56 -14.15
C ARG A 92 -7.36 -22.80 -13.77
N ALA A 93 -8.50 -22.99 -14.42
CA ALA A 93 -9.28 -24.22 -14.25
C ALA A 93 -8.64 -25.32 -15.10
N ARG A 94 -8.21 -26.42 -14.48
CA ARG A 94 -7.54 -27.54 -15.15
C ARG A 94 -8.45 -28.13 -16.22
N GLY A 95 -7.92 -28.25 -17.44
CA GLY A 95 -8.68 -28.73 -18.60
C GLY A 95 -9.53 -27.66 -19.31
N PHE A 96 -9.54 -26.42 -18.82
CA PHE A 96 -10.24 -25.28 -19.42
C PHE A 96 -9.26 -24.20 -19.89
N ARG A 97 -9.74 -23.30 -20.75
CA ARG A 97 -8.94 -22.21 -21.35
C ARG A 97 -9.18 -20.85 -20.69
N PHE A 98 -9.49 -20.84 -19.40
CA PHE A 98 -9.68 -19.60 -18.65
C PHE A 98 -8.96 -19.64 -17.30
N TYR A 99 -8.67 -18.46 -16.78
CA TYR A 99 -8.22 -18.27 -15.41
C TYR A 99 -9.14 -17.27 -14.71
N ALA A 100 -9.13 -17.30 -13.39
CA ALA A 100 -9.86 -16.38 -12.55
C ALA A 100 -8.99 -15.94 -11.36
N THR A 101 -9.25 -14.72 -10.88
CA THR A 101 -8.69 -14.23 -9.62
C THR A 101 -9.58 -14.70 -8.48
N LEU A 102 -9.14 -15.71 -7.73
CA LEU A 102 -9.92 -16.33 -6.65
C LEU A 102 -9.77 -15.60 -5.31
N ASN A 103 -8.70 -14.83 -5.15
CA ASN A 103 -8.45 -13.96 -4.01
C ASN A 103 -7.61 -12.74 -4.41
N GLN A 104 -7.80 -11.62 -3.71
CA GLN A 104 -7.07 -10.37 -3.93
C GLN A 104 -5.59 -10.49 -3.58
N THR A 105 -5.25 -11.33 -2.62
CA THR A 105 -3.86 -11.57 -2.21
C THR A 105 -3.61 -13.06 -1.99
N VAL A 106 -2.39 -13.49 -2.33
CA VAL A 106 -1.82 -14.74 -1.83
C VAL A 106 -1.31 -14.55 -0.39
N VAL A 107 -1.05 -15.65 0.31
CA VAL A 107 -0.45 -15.64 1.66
C VAL A 107 0.95 -15.03 1.61
N ASP A 108 1.30 -14.23 2.63
CA ASP A 108 2.62 -13.64 2.76
C ASP A 108 3.71 -14.73 2.77
N GLY A 109 4.81 -14.48 2.05
CA GLY A 109 5.87 -15.48 1.83
C GLY A 109 5.61 -16.44 0.67
N THR A 110 4.49 -16.31 -0.05
CA THR A 110 4.31 -17.02 -1.33
C THR A 110 5.32 -16.47 -2.35
N PRO A 111 6.14 -17.32 -3.00
CA PRO A 111 7.07 -16.86 -4.03
C PRO A 111 6.37 -16.14 -5.17
N CYS A 112 7.00 -15.09 -5.68
CA CYS A 112 6.55 -14.34 -6.85
C CYS A 112 7.73 -14.07 -7.79
N ARG A 113 7.44 -13.61 -8.99
CA ARG A 113 8.44 -13.04 -9.89
C ARG A 113 7.96 -11.66 -10.30
N PRO A 114 8.74 -10.59 -10.08
CA PRO A 114 8.42 -9.31 -10.68
C PRO A 114 8.43 -9.50 -12.20
N GLN A 115 7.39 -9.02 -12.89
CA GLN A 115 7.47 -8.94 -14.34
C GLN A 115 8.61 -7.99 -14.70
N PRO A 116 9.43 -8.30 -15.73
CA PRO A 116 10.48 -7.40 -16.16
C PRO A 116 9.85 -6.11 -16.67
N GLN A 117 9.79 -5.10 -15.81
CA GLN A 117 9.62 -3.73 -16.26
C GLN A 117 10.91 -3.38 -17.02
N ARG A 118 10.72 -2.86 -18.23
CA ARG A 118 11.75 -2.48 -19.21
C ARG A 118 13.07 -2.01 -18.56
N PRO A 119 14.24 -2.44 -19.07
CA PRO A 119 15.51 -2.21 -18.41
C PRO A 119 15.98 -0.77 -18.62
N GLU A 120 16.15 -0.01 -17.53
CA GLU A 120 16.98 1.20 -17.57
C GLU A 120 17.98 1.33 -16.41
N LEU A 121 18.28 0.26 -15.68
CA LEU A 121 19.59 0.13 -15.03
C LEU A 121 19.97 -1.35 -14.96
N GLY A 122 21.04 -1.69 -15.65
CA GLY A 122 21.61 -3.03 -15.69
C GLY A 122 21.95 -3.53 -14.29
N GLY A 123 21.15 -4.48 -13.82
CA GLY A 123 21.51 -5.43 -12.79
C GLY A 123 21.13 -6.81 -13.29
N GLU A 124 22.12 -7.55 -13.79
CA GLU A 124 22.03 -9.01 -13.84
C GLU A 124 21.60 -9.53 -12.46
N PRO A 125 20.60 -10.42 -12.32
CA PRO A 125 20.39 -11.15 -11.08
C PRO A 125 21.37 -12.31 -11.02
N GLY A 126 22.67 -12.01 -11.07
CA GLY A 126 23.72 -12.90 -10.58
C GLY A 126 23.71 -12.90 -9.06
N GLY A 127 22.62 -13.42 -8.47
CA GLY A 127 22.45 -13.48 -7.01
C GLY A 127 20.99 -13.66 -6.57
N GLY A 128 20.52 -14.91 -6.56
CA GLY A 128 19.54 -15.54 -5.65
C GLY A 128 18.51 -14.74 -4.82
N ALA A 129 18.02 -13.57 -5.24
CA ALA A 129 16.98 -12.86 -4.51
C ALA A 129 15.64 -13.59 -4.67
N LEU A 130 15.18 -14.24 -3.60
CA LEU A 130 13.85 -14.83 -3.51
C LEU A 130 12.82 -13.70 -3.35
N TRP A 131 12.07 -13.42 -4.40
CA TRP A 131 10.97 -12.46 -4.36
C TRP A 131 9.73 -13.08 -3.73
N LEU A 132 9.14 -12.40 -2.76
CA LEU A 132 8.02 -12.89 -1.96
C LEU A 132 6.85 -11.91 -1.98
N CYS A 133 5.63 -12.45 -2.00
CA CYS A 133 4.45 -11.64 -1.78
C CYS A 133 4.38 -11.21 -0.32
N VAL A 134 4.24 -9.90 -0.09
CA VAL A 134 4.03 -9.31 1.22
C VAL A 134 2.94 -8.25 1.10
N THR A 135 1.81 -8.46 1.79
CA THR A 135 0.64 -7.58 1.73
C THR A 135 0.17 -7.29 0.31
N GLY A 136 0.19 -8.31 -0.57
CA GLY A 136 -0.25 -8.20 -1.96
C GLY A 136 0.77 -7.59 -2.92
N ILE A 137 2.00 -7.29 -2.47
CA ILE A 137 3.07 -6.70 -3.30
C ILE A 137 4.22 -7.71 -3.40
N CYS A 138 4.77 -7.88 -4.60
CA CYS A 138 5.98 -8.70 -4.81
C CYS A 138 7.22 -7.89 -4.42
N GLN A 139 7.93 -8.34 -3.38
CA GLN A 139 9.07 -7.65 -2.76
C GLN A 139 10.31 -8.52 -2.69
#